data_AF-A0A935WR11-F1
#
_entry.id   AF-A0A935WR11-F1
#
_cell.length_a   1.000
_cell.length_b   1.000
_cell.length_c   1.000
_cell.angle_alpha   90.00
_cell.angle_beta   90.00
_cell.angle_gamma   90.00
#
_symmetry.space_group_name_H-M   'P 1'
#
loop_
_entity.id
_entity.type
_entity.pdbx_description
1 polymer ?
#
loop_
_entity_poly.entity_id
_entity_poly.type
_entity_poly.pdbx_seq_one_letter_code
_entity_poly.pdbx_strand_id
1 'polypeptide(L)'
;MAHLEPPILPLRLYRYRSLSRGPAALAQEIDSIKKNYLYCSTFDRMNDPMEGYFRPSLALKGDAEYKETLQRVVNNKSLIGVACFSETKDDLLMWTHYAGHHSGFCISYSAKKLCDGLGKHVSLVRLGYGDAPPRLSNIDASNASKRQR
;
A
#
# COMPACT_ATOMS: atom_id res chain seq x y z
N MET A 1 9.55 -31.65 5.39
CA MET A 1 9.26 -30.23 5.63
C MET A 1 9.65 -29.45 4.38
N ALA A 2 8.71 -28.78 3.73
CA ALA A 2 9.02 -27.95 2.58
C ALA A 2 9.69 -26.66 3.07
N HIS A 3 10.97 -26.48 2.79
CA HIS A 3 11.65 -25.21 2.97
C HIS A 3 11.14 -24.27 1.87
N LEU A 4 10.20 -23.39 2.22
CA LEU A 4 9.87 -22.23 1.40
C LEU A 4 11.05 -21.27 1.53
N GLU A 5 11.84 -21.11 0.47
CA GLU A 5 12.80 -20.02 0.40
C GLU A 5 12.06 -18.69 0.62
N PRO A 6 12.65 -17.72 1.35
CA PRO A 6 12.05 -16.42 1.50
C PRO A 6 11.80 -15.82 0.10
N PRO A 7 10.67 -15.14 -0.12
CA PRO A 7 10.37 -14.57 -1.43
C PRO A 7 11.55 -13.69 -1.86
N ILE A 8 12.18 -14.05 -2.97
CA ILE A 8 13.36 -13.38 -3.50
C ILE A 8 13.03 -11.89 -3.59
N LEU A 9 13.69 -11.07 -2.76
CA LEU A 9 13.50 -9.62 -2.79
C LEU A 9 13.94 -9.14 -4.19
N PRO A 10 13.08 -8.48 -4.96
CA PRO A 10 13.43 -8.01 -6.29
C PRO A 10 14.61 -7.04 -6.19
N LEU A 11 15.50 -7.01 -7.17
CA LEU A 11 16.65 -6.10 -7.13
C LEU A 11 16.22 -4.63 -7.10
N ARG A 12 15.11 -4.32 -7.79
CA ARG A 12 14.60 -2.97 -7.97
C ARG A 12 13.10 -2.92 -7.69
N LEU A 13 12.68 -1.82 -7.10
CA LEU A 13 11.28 -1.46 -6.93
C LEU A 13 11.03 -0.13 -7.65
N TYR A 14 9.83 0.02 -8.21
CA TYR A 14 9.49 1.11 -9.10
C TYR A 14 8.27 1.86 -8.59
N ARG A 15 8.30 3.18 -8.65
CA ARG A 15 7.18 4.04 -8.25
C ARG A 15 6.82 5.00 -9.36
N TYR A 16 5.60 4.89 -9.86
CA TYR A 16 5.05 5.71 -10.93
C TYR A 16 4.45 6.99 -10.40
N ARG A 17 4.79 8.13 -11.01
CA ARG A 17 4.32 9.45 -10.58
C ARG A 17 3.86 10.27 -11.77
N SER A 18 2.66 10.83 -11.65
CA SER A 18 2.08 11.75 -12.64
C SER A 18 2.64 13.17 -12.50
N LEU A 19 2.99 13.79 -13.63
CA LEU A 19 3.34 15.21 -13.71
C LEU A 19 2.11 16.13 -13.77
N SER A 20 0.95 15.58 -14.13
CA SER A 20 -0.30 16.33 -14.35
C SER A 20 -1.03 16.70 -13.06
N ARG A 21 -0.51 16.32 -11.88
CA ARG A 21 -1.11 16.61 -10.56
C ARG A 21 -0.94 18.06 -10.08
N GLY A 22 -0.32 18.90 -10.90
CA GLY A 22 -0.08 20.31 -10.63
C GLY A 22 1.26 20.59 -9.93
N PRO A 23 1.64 21.89 -9.82
CA PRO A 23 2.97 22.30 -9.38
C PRO A 23 3.34 21.85 -7.96
N ALA A 24 2.37 21.87 -7.04
CA ALA A 24 2.60 21.49 -5.65
C ALA A 24 2.95 19.99 -5.50
N ALA A 25 2.28 19.13 -6.26
CA ALA A 25 2.57 17.69 -6.26
C ALA A 25 3.97 17.41 -6.83
N LEU A 26 4.35 18.10 -7.90
CA LEU A 26 5.70 17.99 -8.45
C LEU A 26 6.76 18.48 -7.47
N ALA A 27 6.52 19.60 -6.78
CA ALA A 27 7.42 20.13 -5.76
C ALA A 27 7.62 19.13 -4.60
N GLN A 28 6.55 18.48 -4.14
CA GLN A 28 6.64 17.41 -3.14
C GLN A 28 7.50 16.25 -3.62
N GLU A 29 7.38 15.84 -4.89
CA GLU A 29 8.19 14.74 -5.43
C GLU A 29 9.66 15.09 -5.48
N ILE A 30 9.98 16.29 -5.98
CA ILE A 30 11.36 16.78 -6.01
C ILE A 30 11.92 16.87 -4.59
N ASP A 31 11.14 17.36 -3.63
CA ASP A 31 11.52 17.45 -2.23
C ASP A 31 11.81 16.07 -1.62
N SER A 32 10.97 15.07 -1.90
CA SER A 32 11.14 13.69 -1.44
C SER A 32 12.46 13.07 -1.91
N ILE A 33 12.83 13.34 -3.16
CA ILE A 33 14.09 12.87 -3.74
C ILE A 33 15.27 13.61 -3.12
N LYS A 34 15.18 14.95 -3.00
CA LYS A 34 16.26 15.79 -2.45
C LYS A 34 16.55 15.48 -0.98
N LYS A 35 15.52 15.24 -0.18
CA LYS A 35 15.61 14.96 1.25
C LYS A 35 15.64 13.46 1.58
N ASN A 36 15.63 12.61 0.56
CA ASN A 36 15.70 11.16 0.69
C ASN A 36 14.64 10.56 1.65
N TYR A 37 13.38 10.93 1.45
CA TYR A 37 12.25 10.34 2.17
C TYR A 37 11.18 9.81 1.21
N LEU A 38 10.33 8.91 1.70
CA LEU A 38 9.17 8.44 0.97
C LEU A 38 7.91 9.07 1.54
N TYR A 39 7.17 9.78 0.69
CA TYR A 39 5.82 10.20 1.03
C TYR A 39 4.87 9.01 0.99
N CYS A 40 4.17 8.77 2.10
CA CYS A 40 3.11 7.79 2.22
C CYS A 40 1.77 8.52 2.37
N SER A 41 0.85 8.29 1.43
CA SER A 41 -0.49 8.87 1.49
C SER A 41 -1.30 8.14 2.55
N THR A 42 -2.15 8.87 3.27
CA THR A 42 -3.21 8.26 4.06
C THR A 42 -4.18 7.51 3.16
N PHE A 43 -4.86 6.51 3.71
CA PHE A 43 -5.76 5.62 2.97
C PHE A 43 -6.86 6.38 2.19
N ASP A 44 -7.39 7.47 2.75
CA ASP A 44 -8.42 8.33 2.13
C ASP A 44 -7.93 9.11 0.90
N ARG A 45 -6.59 9.22 0.71
CA ARG A 45 -5.97 9.94 -0.40
C ARG A 45 -5.29 9.03 -1.42
N MET A 46 -5.55 7.72 -1.34
CA MET A 46 -5.05 6.77 -2.32
C MET A 46 -5.70 6.99 -3.69
N ASN A 47 -4.96 6.70 -4.76
CA ASN A 47 -5.42 6.96 -6.12
C ASN A 47 -6.50 5.96 -6.58
N ASP A 48 -6.54 4.77 -5.98
CA ASP A 48 -7.50 3.72 -6.31
C ASP A 48 -8.53 3.56 -5.17
N PRO A 49 -9.81 3.90 -5.42
CA PRO A 49 -10.87 3.79 -4.41
C PRO A 49 -11.23 2.34 -4.04
N MET A 50 -10.82 1.35 -4.83
CA MET A 50 -11.01 -0.07 -4.53
C MET A 50 -9.88 -0.64 -3.67
N GLU A 51 -8.74 0.06 -3.60
CA GLU A 51 -7.57 -0.37 -2.84
C GLU A 51 -7.93 -0.35 -1.34
N GLY A 52 -8.06 -1.54 -0.75
CA GLY A 52 -8.46 -1.75 0.65
C GLY A 52 -9.97 -1.95 0.90
N TYR A 53 -10.76 -2.20 -0.14
CA TYR A 53 -12.08 -2.80 0.00
C TYR A 53 -11.98 -4.24 0.53
N PHE A 54 -12.90 -4.65 1.41
CA PHE A 54 -12.92 -6.00 1.98
C PHE A 54 -14.36 -6.50 2.09
N ARG A 55 -14.54 -7.82 1.98
CA ARG A 55 -15.83 -8.48 2.14
C ARG A 55 -15.95 -9.07 3.55
N PRO A 56 -16.83 -8.55 4.42
CA PRO A 56 -17.05 -9.15 5.73
C PRO A 56 -17.66 -10.55 5.59
N SER A 57 -17.12 -11.52 6.33
CA SER A 57 -17.65 -12.89 6.36
C SER A 57 -19.05 -12.95 7.00
N LEU A 58 -19.83 -13.99 6.70
CA LEU A 58 -21.15 -14.22 7.31
C LEU A 58 -21.06 -14.32 8.84
N ALA A 59 -20.02 -14.98 9.35
CA ALA A 59 -19.75 -15.09 10.78
C ALA A 59 -19.51 -13.71 11.42
N LEU A 60 -18.83 -12.80 10.72
CA LEU A 60 -18.59 -11.44 11.19
C LEU A 60 -19.87 -10.59 11.15
N LYS A 61 -20.70 -10.76 10.11
CA LYS A 61 -22.00 -10.06 10.00
C LYS A 61 -23.01 -10.48 11.06
N GLY A 62 -22.93 -11.72 11.54
CA GLY A 62 -23.79 -12.25 12.60
C GLY A 62 -23.35 -11.86 14.02
N ASP A 63 -22.21 -11.19 14.17
CA ASP A 63 -21.70 -10.73 15.45
C ASP A 63 -22.47 -9.51 15.96
N ALA A 64 -22.81 -9.49 17.25
CA ALA A 64 -23.51 -8.37 17.87
C ALA A 64 -22.68 -7.08 17.82
N GLU A 65 -21.36 -7.20 17.87
CA GLU A 65 -20.40 -6.08 17.84
C GLU A 65 -19.90 -5.73 16.42
N TYR A 66 -20.55 -6.26 15.38
CA TYR A 66 -20.14 -6.11 13.98
C TYR A 66 -19.84 -4.66 13.58
N LYS A 67 -20.74 -3.72 13.91
CA LYS A 67 -20.62 -2.30 13.54
C LYS A 67 -19.41 -1.63 14.20
N GLU A 68 -19.19 -1.90 15.47
CA GLU A 68 -18.07 -1.34 16.22
C GLU A 68 -16.73 -1.89 15.71
N THR A 69 -16.69 -3.20 15.45
CA THR A 69 -15.51 -3.85 14.86
C THR A 69 -15.18 -3.28 13.48
N LEU A 70 -16.17 -3.05 12.62
CA LEU A 70 -15.96 -2.38 11.34
C LEU A 70 -15.44 -0.95 11.50
N GLN A 71 -16.05 -0.16 12.38
CA GLN A 71 -15.63 1.22 12.61
C GLN A 71 -14.18 1.27 13.08
N ARG A 72 -13.77 0.35 13.95
CA ARG A 72 -12.38 0.23 14.41
C ARG A 72 -11.43 -0.12 13.26
N VAL A 73 -11.78 -1.07 12.39
CA VAL A 73 -10.96 -1.41 11.22
C VAL A 73 -10.79 -0.21 10.29
N VAL A 74 -11.87 0.53 10.02
CA VAL A 74 -11.83 1.74 9.19
C VAL A 74 -10.99 2.83 9.84
N ASN A 75 -11.18 3.09 11.13
CA ASN A 75 -10.42 4.09 11.89
C ASN A 75 -8.93 3.74 11.95
N ASN A 76 -8.58 2.45 12.09
CA ASN A 76 -7.18 2.04 12.10
C ASN A 76 -6.52 2.19 10.73
N LYS A 77 -7.27 2.04 9.63
CA LYS A 77 -6.75 2.25 8.27
C LYS A 77 -6.35 3.70 8.02
N SER A 78 -7.09 4.68 8.54
CA SER A 78 -6.76 6.09 8.33
C SER A 78 -5.50 6.54 9.08
N LEU A 79 -5.07 5.78 10.09
CA LEU A 79 -3.83 6.02 10.84
C LEU A 79 -2.57 5.53 10.11
N ILE A 80 -2.72 4.78 9.02
CA ILE A 80 -1.60 4.18 8.28
C ILE A 80 -1.33 4.97 7.01
N GLY A 81 -0.05 5.33 6.80
CA GLY A 81 0.43 5.82 5.53
C GLY A 81 0.83 4.67 4.60
N VAL A 82 0.44 4.74 3.33
CA VAL A 82 0.72 3.73 2.31
C VAL A 82 1.53 4.35 1.16
N ALA A 83 2.52 3.60 0.69
CA ALA A 83 3.21 3.87 -0.57
C ALA A 83 3.33 2.57 -1.36
N CYS A 84 2.90 2.58 -2.62
CA CYS A 84 2.88 1.42 -3.48
C CYS A 84 4.08 1.42 -4.43
N PHE A 85 4.60 0.22 -4.68
CA PHE A 85 5.71 -0.03 -5.60
C PHE A 85 5.35 -1.18 -6.54
N SER A 86 5.92 -1.16 -7.74
CA SER A 86 5.89 -2.27 -8.69
C SER A 86 7.27 -2.92 -8.80
N GLU A 87 7.31 -4.20 -9.16
CA GLU A 87 8.55 -4.93 -9.47
C GLU A 87 9.00 -4.74 -10.91
N THR A 88 8.13 -4.19 -11.76
CA THR A 88 8.43 -3.83 -13.15
C THR A 88 8.29 -2.32 -13.36
N LYS A 89 9.09 -1.78 -14.27
CA LYS A 89 8.96 -0.41 -14.77
C LYS A 89 8.08 -0.31 -16.02
N ASP A 90 7.84 -1.45 -16.69
CA ASP A 90 7.19 -1.52 -18.00
C ASP A 90 5.79 -2.12 -17.87
N ASP A 91 4.96 -1.53 -17.00
CA ASP A 91 3.57 -1.92 -16.80
C ASP A 91 2.63 -0.85 -17.38
N LEU A 92 1.93 -1.21 -18.45
CA LEU A 92 1.03 -0.32 -19.18
C LEU A 92 -0.09 0.22 -18.29
N LEU A 93 -0.65 -0.62 -17.42
CA LEU A 93 -1.75 -0.26 -16.53
C LEU A 93 -1.25 0.75 -15.48
N MET A 94 -0.08 0.50 -14.90
CA MET A 94 0.54 1.42 -13.94
C MET A 94 0.91 2.76 -14.58
N TRP A 95 1.45 2.76 -15.81
CA TRP A 95 1.72 3.99 -16.55
C TRP A 95 0.44 4.78 -16.85
N THR A 96 -0.65 4.08 -17.16
CA THR A 96 -1.96 4.71 -17.41
C THR A 96 -2.50 5.38 -16.15
N HIS A 97 -2.63 4.63 -15.06
CA HIS A 97 -3.32 5.10 -13.85
C HIS A 97 -2.44 5.95 -12.91
N TYR A 98 -1.14 5.64 -12.80
CA TYR A 98 -0.26 6.25 -11.79
C TYR A 98 0.77 7.20 -12.37
N ALA A 99 1.05 7.13 -13.68
CA ALA A 99 1.94 8.06 -14.39
C ALA A 99 1.19 9.00 -15.34
N GLY A 100 -0.06 9.33 -15.03
CA GLY A 100 -0.82 10.38 -15.73
C GLY A 100 -1.00 10.08 -17.22
N HIS A 101 -1.47 8.88 -17.57
CA HIS A 101 -1.63 8.45 -18.96
C HIS A 101 -0.31 8.55 -19.76
N HIS A 102 0.77 7.95 -19.25
CA HIS A 102 2.10 7.95 -19.87
C HIS A 102 2.83 9.31 -19.94
N SER A 103 2.29 10.38 -19.33
CA SER A 103 2.94 11.70 -19.30
C SER A 103 3.81 11.94 -18.07
N GLY A 104 3.91 10.95 -17.18
CA GLY A 104 4.63 11.01 -15.92
C GLY A 104 6.05 10.46 -15.99
N PHE A 105 6.54 10.01 -14.84
CA PHE A 105 7.87 9.40 -14.71
C PHE A 105 7.84 8.22 -13.74
N CYS A 106 8.89 7.39 -13.80
CA CYS A 106 9.06 6.22 -12.96
C CYS A 106 10.37 6.34 -12.17
N ILE A 107 10.28 6.33 -10.85
CA ILE A 107 11.44 6.34 -9.96
C ILE A 107 11.81 4.90 -9.62
N SER A 108 13.10 4.58 -9.72
CA SER A 108 13.61 3.26 -9.41
C SER A 108 14.46 3.25 -8.14
N TYR A 109 14.15 2.33 -7.24
CA TYR A 109 14.78 2.15 -5.95
C TYR A 109 15.51 0.81 -5.91
N SER A 110 16.66 0.74 -5.23
CA SER A 110 17.24 -0.54 -4.84
C SER A 110 16.40 -1.11 -3.70
N ALA A 111 15.82 -2.29 -3.87
CA ALA A 111 14.94 -2.86 -2.84
C ALA A 111 15.71 -3.13 -1.54
N LYS A 112 16.96 -3.60 -1.66
CA LYS A 112 17.85 -3.80 -0.50
C LYS A 112 18.06 -2.50 0.27
N LYS A 113 18.56 -1.44 -0.41
CA LYS A 113 18.80 -0.14 0.24
C LYS A 113 17.52 0.47 0.81
N LEU A 114 16.40 0.27 0.11
CA LEU A 114 15.09 0.71 0.59
C LEU A 114 14.77 0.01 1.91
N CYS A 115 14.79 -1.33 1.95
CA CYS A 115 14.50 -2.12 3.15
C CYS A 115 15.44 -1.75 4.31
N ASP A 116 16.75 -1.64 4.04
CA ASP A 116 17.76 -1.26 5.04
C ASP A 116 17.50 0.14 5.63
N GLY A 117 16.88 1.04 4.85
CA GLY A 117 16.53 2.40 5.27
C GLY A 117 15.15 2.56 5.92
N LEU A 118 14.32 1.50 5.99
CA LEU A 118 13.00 1.57 6.60
C LEU A 118 13.10 1.60 8.12
N GLY A 119 12.32 2.47 8.76
CA GLY A 119 12.23 2.53 10.22
C GLY A 119 11.54 1.30 10.81
N LYS A 120 11.74 1.05 12.12
CA LYS A 120 11.19 -0.11 12.85
C LYS A 120 9.67 -0.26 12.79
N HIS A 121 8.95 0.84 12.55
CA HIS A 121 7.49 0.89 12.48
C HIS A 121 6.95 0.82 11.04
N VAL A 122 7.83 0.57 10.06
CA VAL A 122 7.44 0.44 8.65
C VAL A 122 7.58 -1.01 8.23
N SER A 123 6.60 -1.50 7.47
CA SER A 123 6.62 -2.83 6.90
C SER A 123 6.50 -2.72 5.39
N LEU A 124 7.42 -3.39 4.67
CA LEU A 124 7.28 -3.61 3.24
C LEU A 124 6.63 -4.97 3.03
N VAL A 125 5.47 -4.98 2.37
CA VAL A 125 4.68 -6.20 2.17
C VAL A 125 4.45 -6.37 0.66
N ARG A 126 4.75 -7.57 0.16
CA ARG A 126 4.41 -7.94 -1.22
C ARG A 126 2.93 -8.28 -1.29
N LEU A 127 2.19 -7.60 -2.17
CA LEU A 127 0.77 -7.84 -2.36
C LEU A 127 0.55 -8.56 -3.70
N GLY A 128 -0.30 -9.59 -3.66
CA GLY A 128 -0.88 -10.18 -4.87
C GLY A 128 -2.24 -9.55 -5.12
N TYR A 129 -2.45 -9.00 -6.31
CA TYR A 129 -3.77 -8.55 -6.74
C TYR A 129 -4.59 -9.76 -7.18
N GLY A 130 -5.83 -9.84 -6.70
CA GLY A 130 -6.79 -10.87 -7.11
C GLY A 130 -8.12 -10.23 -7.46
N ASP A 131 -8.91 -10.92 -8.29
CA ASP A 131 -10.17 -10.39 -8.83
C ASP A 131 -11.30 -10.28 -7.80
N ALA A 132 -11.11 -10.91 -6.63
CA ALA A 132 -12.06 -10.86 -5.54
C ALA A 132 -11.46 -10.13 -4.34
N PRO A 133 -12.21 -9.21 -3.71
CA PRO A 133 -11.73 -8.55 -2.50
C PRO A 133 -11.54 -9.57 -1.37
N PRO A 134 -10.52 -9.36 -0.52
CA PRO A 134 -10.21 -10.27 0.56
C PRO A 134 -11.39 -10.39 1.54
N ARG A 135 -11.61 -11.60 2.06
CA ARG A 135 -12.64 -11.85 3.07
C ARG A 135 -12.09 -11.52 4.45
N LEU A 136 -12.82 -10.72 5.22
CA LEU A 136 -12.48 -10.39 6.59
C LEU A 136 -13.15 -11.39 7.55
N SER A 137 -12.34 -12.17 8.26
CA SER A 137 -12.81 -13.07 9.33
C SER A 137 -12.78 -12.38 10.71
N ASN A 138 -13.40 -13.02 11.71
CA ASN A 138 -13.39 -12.51 13.09
C ASN A 138 -11.97 -12.48 13.67
N ILE A 139 -11.09 -13.40 13.25
CA ILE A 139 -9.70 -13.47 13.67
C ILE A 139 -8.92 -12.25 13.14
N ASP A 140 -9.11 -11.91 11.86
CA ASP A 140 -8.45 -10.75 11.24
C ASP A 140 -8.86 -9.44 11.92
N ALA A 141 -10.15 -9.31 12.23
CA ALA A 141 -10.70 -8.17 12.93
C ALA A 141 -10.17 -8.04 14.37
N SER A 142 -9.93 -9.16 15.05
CA SER A 142 -9.32 -9.19 16.39
C SER A 142 -7.81 -8.91 16.37
N ASN A 143 -7.09 -9.25 15.30
CA ASN A 143 -5.68 -8.91 15.17
C ASN A 143 -5.46 -7.41 14.95
N ALA A 144 -6.41 -6.72 14.33
CA ALA A 144 -6.41 -5.27 14.20
C ALA A 144 -6.51 -4.54 15.56
N SER A 145 -7.04 -5.18 16.61
CA SER A 145 -7.11 -4.60 17.96
C SER A 145 -5.84 -4.84 18.80
N LYS A 146 -5.08 -5.91 18.52
CA LYS A 146 -3.87 -6.26 19.30
C LYS A 146 -2.61 -5.50 18.90
N ARG A 147 -2.52 -4.98 17.67
CA ARG A 147 -1.36 -4.19 17.19
C ARG A 147 -1.25 -2.77 17.75
N GLN A 148 -2.16 -2.36 18.65
CA GLN A 148 -2.14 -1.07 19.34
C GLN A 148 -1.36 -1.08 20.67
N ARG A 149 -0.63 -2.15 21.00
CA ARG A 149 0.25 -2.21 22.19
C ARG A 149 1.70 -2.43 21.79
#